data_AF-A0A6J4UQ35-F1
#
_entry.id   AF-A0A6J4UQ35-F1
#
_cell.length_a   1.000
_cell.length_b   1.000
_cell.length_c   1.000
_cell.angle_alpha   90.00
_cell.angle_beta   90.00
_cell.angle_gamma   90.00
#
_symmetry.space_group_name_H-M   'P 1'
#
loop_
_entity.id
_entity.type
_entity.pdbx_description
1 polymer ?
#
loop_
_entity_poly.entity_id
_entity_poly.type
_entity_poly.pdbx_seq_one_letter_code
_entity_poly.pdbx_strand_id
1 'polypeptide(L)'
;MRAELEDLIAETVVWLIGAAHERGLGSAVILLPDEDDYDDALWRFVAAQPGVVVFGTDPYGFDRGADEDKNRSSVRRWSERTVAATAGLPARAMGWPQAFRVPAGREPELIWGAAEMEAAGIETVAAWAFGGCAAMSGLASADPDAVSSALERAFADDAIGVRRLARHAN
;
A
#
# COMPACT_ATOMS: atom_id res chain seq x y z
N MET A 1 23.65 15.85 9.33
CA MET A 1 23.49 14.44 9.77
C MET A 1 22.12 13.86 9.42
N ARG A 2 20.97 14.41 9.86
CA ARG A 2 19.65 13.87 9.47
C ARG A 2 19.36 14.03 7.96
N ALA A 3 19.49 15.26 7.44
CA ALA A 3 19.29 15.53 6.01
C ALA A 3 20.24 14.71 5.12
N GLU A 4 21.53 14.62 5.47
CA GLU A 4 22.51 13.80 4.74
C GLU A 4 22.16 12.31 4.71
N LEU A 5 21.48 11.79 5.75
CA LEU A 5 21.01 10.41 5.79
C LEU A 5 19.76 10.22 4.92
N GLU A 6 18.84 11.18 4.95
CA GLU A 6 17.63 11.18 4.12
C GLU A 6 17.99 11.24 2.62
N ASP A 7 18.95 12.10 2.25
CA ASP A 7 19.52 12.19 0.91
C ASP A 7 20.15 10.86 0.47
N LEU A 8 20.98 10.26 1.34
CA LEU A 8 21.62 8.97 1.05
C LEU A 8 20.59 7.84 0.85
N ILE A 9 19.53 7.81 1.66
CA ILE A 9 18.44 6.83 1.52
C ILE A 9 17.72 7.04 0.18
N ALA A 10 17.37 8.28 -0.15
CA ALA A 10 16.69 8.60 -1.41
C ALA A 10 17.55 8.23 -2.63
N GLU A 11 18.84 8.60 -2.63
CA GLU A 11 19.79 8.23 -3.69
C GLU A 11 19.93 6.71 -3.82
N THR A 12 20.02 6.00 -2.69
CA THR A 12 20.13 4.53 -2.68
C THR A 12 18.87 3.88 -3.25
N VAL A 13 17.68 4.38 -2.91
CA VAL A 13 16.41 3.88 -3.44
C VAL A 13 16.33 4.09 -4.96
N VAL A 14 16.66 5.30 -5.44
CA VAL A 14 16.70 5.59 -6.89
C VAL A 14 17.70 4.70 -7.61
N TRP A 15 18.89 4.49 -7.02
CA TRP A 15 19.89 3.58 -7.57
C TRP A 15 19.38 2.14 -7.65
N LEU A 16 18.70 1.62 -6.62
CA LEU A 16 18.12 0.28 -6.62
C LEU A 16 17.06 0.11 -7.72
N ILE A 17 16.21 1.12 -7.90
CA ILE A 17 15.20 1.15 -8.96
C ILE A 17 15.86 1.07 -10.34
N GLY A 18 16.87 1.91 -10.57
CA GLY A 18 17.63 1.93 -11.83
C GLY A 18 18.34 0.60 -12.10
N ALA A 19 19.01 0.05 -11.08
CA ALA A 19 19.71 -1.24 -11.20
C ALA A 19 18.75 -2.39 -11.53
N ALA A 20 17.54 -2.41 -10.96
CA ALA A 20 16.50 -3.37 -11.32
C ALA A 20 16.04 -3.17 -12.77
N HIS A 21 15.79 -1.92 -13.16
CA HIS A 21 15.32 -1.57 -14.51
C HIS A 21 16.30 -1.97 -15.61
N GLU A 22 17.60 -1.74 -15.42
CA GLU A 22 18.66 -2.16 -16.36
C GLU A 22 18.68 -3.68 -16.60
N ARG A 23 18.14 -4.46 -15.67
CA ARG A 23 18.01 -5.93 -15.74
C ARG A 23 16.64 -6.37 -16.29
N GLY A 24 15.82 -5.44 -16.75
CA GLY A 24 14.47 -5.70 -17.24
C GLY A 24 13.45 -6.01 -16.13
N LEU A 25 13.75 -5.65 -14.88
CA LEU A 25 12.84 -5.84 -13.74
C LEU A 25 12.08 -4.55 -13.43
N GLY A 26 10.90 -4.70 -12.84
CA GLY A 26 10.10 -3.59 -12.31
C GLY A 26 10.22 -3.48 -10.79
N SER A 27 10.11 -2.26 -10.28
CA SER A 27 10.11 -1.95 -8.85
C SER A 27 8.72 -1.55 -8.36
N ALA A 28 8.32 -2.10 -7.21
CA ALA A 28 7.21 -1.60 -6.43
C ALA A 28 7.76 -0.72 -5.31
N VAL A 29 7.29 0.52 -5.20
CA VAL A 29 7.75 1.46 -4.17
C VAL A 29 6.57 1.88 -3.32
N ILE A 30 6.67 1.64 -2.01
CA ILE A 30 5.65 1.99 -1.02
C ILE A 30 6.27 3.03 -0.07
N LEU A 31 5.62 4.19 0.04
CA LEU A 31 6.02 5.21 1.00
C LEU A 31 5.07 5.18 2.20
N LEU A 32 5.65 5.25 3.40
CA LEU A 32 4.86 5.32 4.63
C LEU A 32 4.05 6.62 4.64
N PRO A 33 2.78 6.55 5.07
CA PRO A 33 1.94 7.73 5.19
C PRO A 33 2.30 8.52 6.45
N ASP A 34 2.75 9.76 6.26
CA ASP A 34 2.96 10.74 7.32
C ASP A 34 2.29 12.07 6.95
N GLU A 35 1.37 12.55 7.78
CA GLU A 35 0.66 13.81 7.53
C GLU A 35 1.54 15.03 7.78
N ASP A 36 2.51 14.92 8.69
CA ASP A 36 3.37 16.04 9.08
C ASP A 36 4.50 16.27 8.05
N ASP A 37 4.80 15.25 7.23
CA ASP A 37 5.90 15.24 6.26
C ASP A 37 5.45 14.86 4.83
N TYR A 38 4.15 15.02 4.54
CA TYR A 38 3.64 14.74 3.20
C TYR A 38 4.09 15.78 2.18
N ASP A 39 4.80 15.32 1.14
CA ASP A 39 5.21 16.10 -0.02
C ASP A 39 4.71 15.43 -1.31
N ASP A 40 3.78 16.10 -2.01
CA ASP A 40 3.20 15.62 -3.25
C ASP A 40 4.19 15.59 -4.42
N ALA A 41 5.14 16.53 -4.44
CA ALA A 41 6.19 16.58 -5.46
C ALA A 41 7.19 15.43 -5.27
N LEU A 42 7.54 15.10 -4.03
CA LEU A 42 8.37 13.93 -3.72
C LEU A 42 7.68 12.63 -4.14
N TRP A 43 6.41 12.45 -3.79
CA TRP A 43 5.65 11.25 -4.16
C TRP A 43 5.58 11.08 -5.67
N ARG A 44 5.30 12.18 -6.40
CA ARG A 44 5.30 12.17 -7.86
C ARG A 44 6.70 11.91 -8.44
N PHE A 45 7.75 12.48 -7.86
CA PHE A 45 9.13 12.23 -8.28
C PHE A 45 9.49 10.74 -8.17
N VAL A 46 9.12 10.10 -7.06
CA VAL A 46 9.35 8.66 -6.84
C VAL A 46 8.53 7.82 -7.82
N ALA A 47 7.23 8.12 -7.97
CA ALA A 47 6.36 7.40 -8.90
C ALA A 47 6.80 7.53 -10.37
N ALA A 48 7.50 8.62 -10.72
CA ALA A 48 8.00 8.88 -12.07
C ALA A 48 9.36 8.23 -12.38
N GLN A 49 10.02 7.58 -11.42
CA GLN A 49 11.33 6.97 -11.66
C GLN A 49 11.25 5.86 -12.73
N PRO A 50 12.13 5.86 -13.74
CA PRO A 50 12.20 4.79 -14.72
C PRO A 50 12.41 3.43 -14.04
N GLY A 51 11.48 2.50 -14.26
CA GLY A 51 11.48 1.17 -13.64
C GLY A 51 10.49 1.01 -12.49
N VAL A 52 9.86 2.08 -12.00
CA VAL A 52 8.72 1.95 -11.08
C VAL A 52 7.50 1.49 -11.86
N VAL A 53 7.00 0.29 -11.51
CA VAL A 53 5.82 -0.31 -12.13
C VAL A 53 4.57 -0.16 -11.26
N VAL A 54 4.77 0.03 -9.96
CA VAL A 54 3.73 0.21 -8.96
C VAL A 54 4.23 1.19 -7.91
N PHE A 55 3.41 2.17 -7.56
CA PHE A 55 3.66 3.12 -6.49
C PHE A 55 2.48 3.11 -5.52
N GLY A 56 2.75 3.16 -4.22
CA GLY A 56 1.71 3.04 -3.21
C GLY A 56 2.05 3.55 -1.83
N THR A 57 1.10 3.33 -0.93
CA THR A 57 1.21 3.62 0.49
C THR A 57 0.36 2.64 1.32
N ASP A 58 0.55 2.66 2.63
CA ASP A 58 -0.01 1.73 3.58
C ASP A 58 -0.53 2.44 4.85
N PRO A 59 -1.77 2.97 4.84
CA PRO A 59 -2.34 3.72 5.97
C PRO A 59 -2.51 2.87 7.24
N TYR A 60 -1.82 3.27 8.32
CA TYR A 60 -1.84 2.60 9.62
C TYR A 60 -2.78 3.27 10.65
N GLY A 61 -4.09 3.10 10.46
CA GLY A 61 -5.07 3.70 11.38
C GLY A 61 -5.07 3.09 12.79
N PHE A 62 -4.87 1.77 12.94
CA PHE A 62 -4.96 1.11 14.24
C PHE A 62 -3.82 1.52 15.17
N ASP A 63 -2.59 1.62 14.65
CA ASP A 63 -1.42 2.03 15.43
C ASP A 63 -1.50 3.49 15.89
N ARG A 64 -2.29 4.30 15.19
CA ARG A 64 -2.58 5.71 15.54
C ARG A 64 -3.83 5.88 16.42
N GLY A 65 -4.45 4.78 16.86
CA GLY A 65 -5.63 4.81 17.72
C GLY A 65 -6.88 5.37 17.05
N ALA A 66 -6.98 5.25 15.72
CA ALA A 66 -8.13 5.74 14.98
C ALA A 66 -9.39 4.92 15.31
N ASP A 67 -10.50 5.63 15.54
CA ASP A 67 -11.83 5.07 15.39
C ASP A 67 -12.12 4.71 13.92
N GLU A 68 -13.23 4.01 13.66
CA GLU A 68 -13.58 3.52 12.33
C GLU A 68 -13.68 4.67 11.30
N ASP A 69 -14.35 5.78 11.66
CA ASP A 69 -14.55 6.92 10.77
C ASP A 69 -13.22 7.61 10.40
N LYS A 70 -12.32 7.78 11.37
CA LYS A 70 -10.98 8.33 11.13
C LYS A 70 -10.15 7.38 10.29
N ASN A 71 -10.21 6.07 10.55
CA ASN A 71 -9.48 5.09 9.75
C ASN A 71 -9.97 5.13 8.29
N ARG A 72 -11.29 5.14 8.07
CA ARG A 72 -11.90 5.24 6.74
C ARG A 72 -11.47 6.50 6.01
N SER A 73 -11.55 7.64 6.70
CA SER A 73 -11.13 8.93 6.15
C SER A 73 -9.64 8.94 5.78
N SER A 74 -8.80 8.30 6.59
CA SER A 74 -7.37 8.16 6.33
C SER A 74 -7.09 7.27 5.12
N VAL A 75 -7.70 6.08 5.05
CA VAL A 75 -7.58 5.16 3.92
C VAL A 75 -7.95 5.86 2.61
N ARG A 76 -9.09 6.54 2.58
CA ARG A 76 -9.54 7.27 1.39
C ARG A 76 -8.54 8.36 0.98
N ARG A 77 -8.13 9.23 1.91
CA ARG A 77 -7.21 10.34 1.64
C ARG A 77 -5.89 9.84 1.05
N TRP A 78 -5.29 8.81 1.65
CA TRP A 78 -4.02 8.27 1.20
C TRP A 78 -4.13 7.54 -0.15
N SER A 79 -5.29 6.96 -0.43
CA SER A 79 -5.60 6.39 -1.75
C SER A 79 -5.68 7.48 -2.82
N GLU A 80 -6.40 8.57 -2.55
CA GLU A 80 -6.51 9.72 -3.45
C GLU A 80 -5.14 10.36 -3.74
N ARG A 81 -4.29 10.51 -2.72
CA ARG A 81 -2.90 10.99 -2.88
C ARG A 81 -2.04 10.06 -3.73
N THR A 82 -2.17 8.75 -3.54
CA THR A 82 -1.44 7.75 -4.34
C THR A 82 -1.84 7.83 -5.81
N VAL A 83 -3.15 7.90 -6.10
CA VAL A 83 -3.67 8.02 -7.46
C VAL A 83 -3.22 9.32 -8.12
N ALA A 84 -3.19 10.42 -7.37
CA ALA A 84 -2.66 11.69 -7.86
C ALA A 84 -1.16 11.61 -8.21
N ALA A 85 -0.36 10.92 -7.40
CA ALA A 85 1.07 10.75 -7.63
C ALA A 85 1.36 9.96 -8.93
N THR A 86 0.54 8.96 -9.25
CA THR A 86 0.70 8.13 -10.45
C THR A 86 0.00 8.67 -11.69
N ALA A 87 -0.79 9.74 -11.57
CA ALA A 87 -1.58 10.27 -12.67
C ALA A 87 -0.72 10.63 -13.90
N GLY A 88 -1.04 9.99 -15.03
CA GLY A 88 -0.34 10.16 -16.31
C GLY A 88 1.02 9.46 -16.41
N LEU A 89 1.38 8.62 -15.44
CA LEU A 89 2.63 7.86 -15.41
C LEU A 89 2.40 6.38 -15.78
N PRO A 90 3.44 5.63 -16.19
CA PRO A 90 3.35 4.18 -16.38
C PRO A 90 3.13 3.39 -15.08
N ALA A 91 3.51 3.95 -13.93
CA ALA A 91 3.35 3.32 -12.63
C ALA A 91 1.86 3.22 -12.27
N ARG A 92 1.44 2.05 -11.78
CA ARG A 92 0.08 1.81 -11.30
C ARG A 92 -0.07 2.18 -9.83
N ALA A 93 -1.24 2.65 -9.44
CA ALA A 93 -1.52 3.02 -8.04
C ALA A 93 -1.77 1.76 -7.18
N MET A 94 -1.15 1.69 -6.00
CA MET A 94 -1.30 0.58 -5.05
C MET A 94 -1.62 1.04 -3.63
N GLY A 95 -2.48 0.29 -2.94
CA GLY A 95 -2.85 0.56 -1.56
C GLY A 95 -2.71 -0.69 -0.69
N TRP A 96 -2.37 -0.49 0.59
CA TRP A 96 -2.29 -1.58 1.56
C TRP A 96 -3.13 -1.26 2.80
N PRO A 97 -4.30 -1.89 3.01
CA PRO A 97 -4.99 -1.76 4.29
C PRO A 97 -4.11 -2.35 5.40
N GLN A 98 -4.11 -1.72 6.57
CA GLN A 98 -3.42 -2.26 7.74
C GLN A 98 -4.06 -3.61 8.13
N ALA A 99 -3.35 -4.70 7.89
CA ALA A 99 -3.82 -6.06 8.21
C ALA A 99 -3.08 -6.69 9.41
N PHE A 100 -2.18 -5.94 10.05
CA PHE A 100 -1.48 -6.33 11.26
C PHE A 100 -2.00 -5.52 12.45
N ARG A 101 -1.84 -6.05 13.68
CA ARG A 101 -2.33 -5.43 14.92
C ARG A 101 -3.80 -5.03 14.86
N VAL A 102 -4.61 -5.77 14.10
CA VAL A 102 -6.04 -5.50 13.97
C VAL A 102 -6.69 -5.80 15.33
N PRO A 103 -7.37 -4.83 15.96
CA PRO A 103 -8.09 -5.07 17.20
C PRO A 103 -9.29 -5.99 16.96
N ALA A 104 -9.63 -6.81 17.96
CA ALA A 104 -10.77 -7.71 17.87
C ALA A 104 -12.06 -6.95 17.52
N GLY A 105 -12.78 -7.40 16.50
CA GLY A 105 -14.02 -6.78 16.02
C GLY A 105 -13.82 -5.67 14.99
N ARG A 106 -12.58 -5.32 14.63
CA ARG A 106 -12.24 -4.31 13.60
C ARG A 106 -11.87 -4.96 12.25
N GLU A 107 -11.95 -6.29 12.13
CA GLU A 107 -11.64 -7.01 10.89
C GLU A 107 -12.53 -6.61 9.69
N PRO A 108 -13.82 -6.23 9.85
CA PRO A 108 -14.61 -5.70 8.74
C PRO A 108 -13.99 -4.47 8.05
N GLU A 109 -13.08 -3.77 8.72
CA GLU A 109 -12.40 -2.59 8.15
C GLU A 109 -11.43 -2.92 7.03
N LEU A 110 -10.94 -4.15 6.97
CA LEU A 110 -10.11 -4.59 5.84
C LEU A 110 -10.95 -4.71 4.56
N ILE A 111 -12.22 -5.08 4.70
CA ILE A 111 -13.14 -5.27 3.57
C ILE A 111 -13.54 -3.91 3.02
N TRP A 112 -14.07 -3.01 3.86
CA TRP A 112 -14.43 -1.69 3.37
C TRP A 112 -13.18 -0.88 3.01
N GLY A 113 -12.04 -1.09 3.68
CA GLY A 113 -10.79 -0.38 3.37
C GLY A 113 -10.30 -0.68 1.95
N ALA A 114 -10.36 -1.95 1.55
CA ALA A 114 -10.11 -2.34 0.17
C ALA A 114 -11.09 -1.69 -0.82
N ALA A 115 -12.39 -1.64 -0.48
CA ALA A 115 -13.40 -1.00 -1.32
C ALA A 115 -13.20 0.53 -1.44
N GLU A 116 -12.79 1.22 -0.37
CA GLU A 116 -12.44 2.65 -0.42
C GLU A 116 -11.22 2.91 -1.30
N MET A 117 -10.20 2.03 -1.23
CA MET A 117 -9.03 2.08 -2.11
C MET A 117 -9.43 1.94 -3.58
N GLU A 118 -10.23 0.93 -3.92
CA GLU A 118 -10.72 0.73 -5.29
C GLU A 118 -11.56 1.93 -5.76
N ALA A 119 -12.48 2.42 -4.93
CA ALA A 119 -13.33 3.57 -5.23
C ALA A 119 -12.52 4.86 -5.49
N ALA A 120 -11.37 5.01 -4.84
CA ALA A 120 -10.44 6.13 -5.09
C ALA A 120 -9.63 5.97 -6.38
N GLY A 121 -9.63 4.80 -7.01
CA GLY A 121 -8.89 4.49 -8.24
C GLY A 121 -7.59 3.70 -8.04
N ILE A 122 -7.38 3.08 -6.87
CA ILE A 122 -6.27 2.15 -6.67
C ILE A 122 -6.46 0.93 -7.56
N GLU A 123 -5.42 0.56 -8.31
CA GLU A 123 -5.47 -0.55 -9.27
C GLU A 123 -4.97 -1.87 -8.68
N THR A 124 -4.23 -1.81 -7.57
CA THR A 124 -3.68 -2.98 -6.91
C THR A 124 -3.79 -2.81 -5.41
N VAL A 125 -4.50 -3.72 -4.75
CA VAL A 125 -4.54 -3.79 -3.29
C VAL A 125 -3.74 -5.01 -2.85
N ALA A 126 -2.84 -4.83 -1.88
CA ALA A 126 -2.17 -5.94 -1.20
C ALA A 126 -2.25 -5.76 0.30
N ALA A 127 -1.93 -6.79 1.06
CA ALA A 127 -1.95 -6.71 2.51
C ALA A 127 -0.71 -7.36 3.10
N TRP A 128 -0.14 -6.72 4.12
CA TRP A 128 0.85 -7.35 4.97
C TRP A 128 0.16 -8.04 6.13
N ALA A 129 -0.24 -9.30 5.95
CA ALA A 129 -0.65 -10.17 7.05
C ALA A 129 -0.81 -11.64 6.63
N PHE A 130 0.26 -12.29 6.15
CA PHE A 130 0.18 -13.74 5.96
C PHE A 130 -0.19 -14.42 7.29
N GLY A 131 -1.34 -15.11 7.32
CA GLY A 131 -1.91 -15.72 8.53
C GLY A 131 -2.21 -14.72 9.65
N GLY A 132 -2.64 -13.50 9.34
CA GLY A 132 -2.96 -12.49 10.36
C GLY A 132 -1.77 -12.09 11.25
N CYS A 133 -0.55 -12.30 10.76
CA CYS A 133 0.70 -12.13 11.51
C CYS A 133 0.82 -13.03 12.75
N ALA A 134 0.09 -14.15 12.83
CA ALA A 134 0.08 -15.05 14.00
C ALA A 134 1.48 -15.51 14.45
N ALA A 135 2.41 -15.67 13.50
CA ALA A 135 3.79 -16.07 13.77
C ALA A 135 4.70 -14.92 14.25
N MET A 136 4.22 -13.67 14.26
CA MET A 136 5.00 -12.46 14.57
C MET A 136 4.43 -11.77 15.81
N SER A 137 4.99 -12.04 16.99
CA SER A 137 4.45 -11.57 18.29
C SER A 137 4.25 -10.05 18.38
N GLY A 138 5.07 -9.25 17.68
CA GLY A 138 4.94 -7.79 17.67
C GLY A 138 3.87 -7.24 16.73
N LEU A 139 3.40 -8.02 15.77
CA LEU A 139 2.48 -7.59 14.70
C LEU A 139 1.19 -8.40 14.66
N ALA A 140 1.08 -9.45 15.48
CA ALA A 140 -0.10 -10.31 15.55
C ALA A 140 -1.37 -9.49 15.80
N SER A 141 -2.38 -9.75 14.98
CA SER A 141 -3.73 -9.25 15.21
C SER A 141 -4.38 -9.98 16.39
N ALA A 142 -5.40 -9.38 16.99
CA ALA A 142 -6.10 -9.99 18.12
C ALA A 142 -6.78 -11.32 17.74
N ASP A 143 -7.28 -11.41 16.50
CA ASP A 143 -7.80 -12.63 15.89
C ASP A 143 -7.21 -12.80 14.47
N PRO A 144 -6.10 -13.55 14.34
CA PRO A 144 -5.43 -13.75 13.05
C PRO A 144 -6.28 -14.50 12.00
N ASP A 145 -7.17 -15.39 12.43
CA ASP A 145 -8.04 -16.17 11.54
C ASP A 145 -9.16 -15.29 10.98
N ALA A 146 -9.73 -14.41 11.82
CA ALA A 146 -10.73 -13.43 11.39
C ALA A 146 -10.13 -12.43 10.40
N VAL A 147 -8.89 -11.97 10.61
CA VAL A 147 -8.16 -11.11 9.65
C VAL A 147 -7.94 -11.84 8.33
N SER A 148 -7.46 -13.08 8.36
CA SER A 148 -7.24 -13.88 7.14
C SER A 148 -8.54 -14.04 6.35
N SER A 149 -9.63 -14.36 7.06
CA SER A 149 -10.97 -14.47 6.46
C SER A 149 -11.48 -13.14 5.89
N ALA A 150 -11.15 -12.00 6.53
CA ALA A 150 -11.54 -10.68 6.05
C ALA A 150 -10.77 -10.31 4.78
N LEU A 151 -9.47 -10.62 4.70
CA LEU A 151 -8.66 -10.41 3.50
C LEU A 151 -9.14 -11.29 2.33
N GLU A 152 -9.48 -12.56 2.58
CA GLU A 152 -10.06 -13.43 1.55
C GLU A 152 -11.35 -12.85 0.98
N ARG A 153 -12.24 -12.32 1.83
CA ARG A 153 -13.46 -11.65 1.38
C ARG A 153 -13.18 -10.35 0.64
N ALA A 154 -12.20 -9.57 1.09
CA ALA A 154 -11.80 -8.33 0.43
C ALA A 154 -11.24 -8.59 -0.97
N PHE A 155 -10.51 -9.69 -1.15
CA PHE A 155 -9.83 -10.02 -2.42
C PHE A 155 -10.62 -10.96 -3.34
N ALA A 156 -11.79 -11.43 -2.92
CA ALA A 156 -12.65 -12.23 -3.77
C ALA A 156 -13.08 -11.40 -5.00
N ASP A 157 -13.02 -12.03 -6.19
CA ASP A 157 -13.05 -11.47 -7.55
C ASP A 157 -14.18 -10.46 -7.91
N ASP A 158 -15.13 -10.20 -7.02
CA ASP A 158 -16.23 -9.24 -7.23
C ASP A 158 -15.98 -7.86 -6.60
N ALA A 159 -14.96 -7.69 -5.75
CA ALA A 159 -14.74 -6.46 -4.96
C ALA A 159 -13.40 -5.74 -5.24
N ILE A 160 -12.47 -6.37 -5.96
CA ILE A 160 -11.23 -5.74 -6.41
C ILE A 160 -10.89 -6.37 -7.75
N GLY A 161 -10.84 -5.57 -8.80
CA GLY A 161 -10.51 -6.02 -10.15
C GLY A 161 -9.13 -6.67 -10.27
N VAL A 162 -9.01 -7.95 -9.87
CA VAL A 162 -7.87 -8.82 -10.19
C VAL A 162 -7.94 -9.09 -11.70
N ARG A 163 -7.41 -8.18 -12.51
CA ARG A 163 -7.08 -8.49 -13.90
C ARG A 163 -6.02 -9.59 -13.88
N ARG A 164 -6.49 -10.83 -14.08
CA ARG A 164 -5.71 -12.04 -14.34
C ARG A 164 -4.35 -11.71 -14.95
N LEU A 165 -3.28 -11.99 -14.22
CA LEU A 165 -1.91 -12.13 -14.73
C LEU A 165 -1.75 -13.32 -15.72
N ALA A 166 -2.83 -13.78 -16.35
CA ALA A 166 -2.83 -14.81 -17.36
C ALA A 166 -3.19 -14.20 -18.72
N ARG A 167 -2.18 -13.64 -19.41
CA ARG A 167 -2.06 -13.63 -20.88
C ARG A 167 -0.83 -12.82 -21.31
N HIS A 168 0.38 -13.35 -21.07
CA HIS A 168 1.55 -13.14 -21.94
C HIS A 168 2.26 -14.51 -22.04
N ALA A 169 1.53 -15.45 -22.64
CA ALA A 169 2.10 -16.64 -23.26
C ALA A 169 1.48 -16.67 -24.65
N ASN A 170 2.18 -16.04 -25.60
CA ASN A 170 2.25 -16.30 -27.03
C ASN A 170 3.00 -15.15 -27.70
#